data_AF-A0A975LIL0-F1
#
_entry.id   AF-A0A975LIL0-F1
#
_cell.length_a   1.000
_cell.length_b   1.000
_cell.length_c   1.000
_cell.angle_alpha   90.00
_cell.angle_beta   90.00
_cell.angle_gamma   90.00
#
_symmetry.space_group_name_H-M   'P 1'
#
loop_
_entity.id
_entity.type
_entity.pdbx_description
1 polymer ?
#
loop_
_entity_poly.entity_id
_entity_poly.type
_entity_poly.pdbx_seq_one_letter_code
_entity_poly.pdbx_strand_id
1 'polypeptide(L)'
;MQKKIINKNGASLIEIVATITIVSIALIMIYNILSYNIRQNGINHERIMNANIANGTLSYIINKDFSIIENHLKSNTDHYAIIDENSCNALFSDDLETCMAVLSPVINSKEYHSDNLYIYLLPFNDPIAINELKSTPPPNAPQVLIDYLDNLDTSQFTEANVNHNAIRVIVITESSINSKYDFLLKGVTTK
;
A
#
# COMPACT_ATOMS: atom_id res chain seq x y z
N MET A 1 76.30 -7.79 1.99
CA MET A 1 74.97 -7.97 2.59
C MET A 1 74.57 -6.71 3.35
N GLN A 2 73.76 -5.83 2.75
CA GLN A 2 73.20 -4.68 3.46
C GLN A 2 72.06 -5.16 4.36
N LYS A 3 72.27 -5.02 5.68
CA LYS A 3 71.27 -5.35 6.70
C LYS A 3 70.21 -4.24 6.66
N LYS A 4 69.04 -4.56 6.11
CA LYS A 4 67.86 -3.67 6.12
C LYS A 4 67.45 -3.45 7.58
N ILE A 5 67.84 -2.32 8.16
CA ILE A 5 67.39 -1.93 9.50
C ILE A 5 65.90 -1.59 9.34
N ILE A 6 65.03 -2.50 9.78
CA ILE A 6 63.61 -2.22 9.92
C ILE A 6 63.53 -1.25 11.11
N ASN A 7 63.33 0.03 10.80
CA ASN A 7 63.24 1.09 11.78
C ASN A 7 62.04 0.82 12.70
N LYS A 8 62.28 0.45 13.96
CA LYS A 8 61.24 0.24 15.00
C LYS A 8 60.86 1.57 15.65
N ASN A 9 60.44 2.55 14.85
CA ASN A 9 59.85 3.77 15.40
C ASN A 9 58.36 3.46 15.66
N GLY A 10 57.98 3.34 16.93
CA GLY A 10 56.58 3.26 17.33
C GLY A 10 55.84 4.55 16.97
N ALA A 11 54.53 4.45 16.70
CA ALA A 11 53.71 5.62 16.40
C ALA A 11 53.75 6.62 17.57
N SER A 12 53.85 7.91 17.25
CA SER A 12 53.74 8.99 18.23
C SER A 12 52.33 9.00 18.82
N LEU A 13 52.20 9.40 20.10
CA LEU A 13 50.89 9.55 20.75
C LEU A 13 49.94 10.43 19.92
N ILE A 14 50.47 11.47 19.28
CA ILE A 14 49.70 12.37 18.40
C ILE A 14 49.18 11.63 17.17
N GLU A 15 49.99 10.77 16.56
CA GLU A 15 49.59 9.96 15.39
C GLU A 15 48.51 8.94 15.77
N ILE A 16 48.60 8.35 16.96
CA ILE A 16 47.59 7.42 17.49
C ILE A 16 46.27 8.15 17.70
N VAL A 17 46.28 9.31 18.37
CA VAL A 17 45.07 10.11 18.62
C VAL A 17 44.45 10.60 17.30
N ALA A 18 45.26 11.08 16.36
CA ALA A 18 44.79 11.50 15.05
C ALA A 18 44.15 10.34 14.27
N THR A 19 44.77 9.16 14.30
CA THR A 19 44.23 7.95 13.64
C THR A 19 42.90 7.53 14.27
N ILE A 20 42.82 7.48 15.60
CA ILE A 20 41.57 7.15 16.30
C ILE A 20 40.47 8.16 15.96
N THR A 21 40.80 9.45 15.89
CA THR A 21 39.84 10.51 15.56
C THR A 21 39.30 10.34 14.14
N ILE A 22 40.17 10.13 13.15
CA ILE A 22 39.78 9.91 11.75
C ILE A 22 38.91 8.64 11.62
N VAL A 23 39.33 7.54 12.27
CA VAL A 23 38.56 6.28 12.25
C VAL A 23 37.20 6.47 12.92
N SER A 24 37.12 7.21 14.02
CA SER A 24 35.85 7.47 14.71
C SER A 24 34.87 8.25 13.84
N ILE A 25 35.35 9.30 13.17
CA ILE A 25 34.54 10.09 12.22
C ILE A 25 34.07 9.22 11.06
N ALA A 26 34.97 8.39 10.50
CA ALA A 26 34.64 7.46 9.43
C ALA A 26 33.57 6.44 9.87
N LEU A 27 33.69 5.87 11.08
CA LEU A 27 32.73 4.92 11.62
C LEU A 27 31.35 5.54 11.83
N ILE A 28 31.27 6.78 12.31
CA ILE A 28 29.99 7.51 12.45
C ILE A 28 29.33 7.71 11.08
N MET A 29 30.11 8.09 10.06
CA MET A 29 29.60 8.23 8.69
C MET A 29 29.08 6.90 8.13
N ILE A 30 29.84 5.82 8.30
CA ILE A 30 29.44 4.47 7.86
C ILE A 30 28.16 4.04 8.57
N TYR A 31 28.06 4.25 9.89
CA TYR A 31 26.87 3.91 10.66
C TYR A 31 25.62 4.67 10.16
N ASN A 32 25.75 5.98 9.90
CA ASN A 32 24.63 6.78 9.40
C ASN A 32 24.16 6.31 8.02
N ILE A 33 25.09 5.99 7.11
CA ILE A 33 24.77 5.46 5.78
C ILE A 33 24.10 4.08 5.91
N LEU A 34 24.64 3.20 6.74
CA LEU A 34 24.10 1.87 6.96
C LEU A 34 22.68 1.93 7.55
N SER A 35 22.47 2.74 8.58
CA SER A 35 21.17 2.94 9.21
C SER A 35 20.14 3.50 8.23
N TYR A 36 20.54 4.48 7.42
CA TYR A 36 19.69 4.99 6.35
C TYR A 36 19.30 3.90 5.34
N ASN A 37 20.27 3.11 4.86
CA ASN A 37 20.04 2.05 3.88
C ASN A 37 19.14 0.94 4.43
N ILE A 38 19.34 0.52 5.69
CA ILE A 38 18.47 -0.47 6.35
C ILE A 38 17.03 0.04 6.39
N ARG A 39 16.84 1.32 6.78
CA ARG A 39 15.51 1.93 6.82
C ARG A 39 14.87 2.00 5.43
N GLN A 40 15.62 2.41 4.41
CA GLN A 40 15.10 2.45 3.04
C GLN A 40 14.75 1.07 2.49
N ASN A 41 15.55 0.05 2.81
CA ASN A 41 15.24 -1.33 2.43
C ASN A 41 13.94 -1.81 3.08
N GLY A 42 13.71 -1.50 4.35
CA GLY A 42 12.44 -1.79 5.02
C GLY A 42 11.24 -1.12 4.34
N ILE A 43 11.36 0.17 4.02
CA ILE A 43 10.33 0.93 3.30
C ILE A 43 10.07 0.33 1.92
N ASN A 44 11.11 0.00 1.17
CA ASN A 44 10.98 -0.57 -0.17
C ASN A 44 10.34 -1.97 -0.13
N HIS A 45 10.72 -2.80 0.83
CA HIS A 45 10.14 -4.12 1.02
C HIS A 45 8.65 -4.04 1.35
N GLU A 46 8.25 -3.15 2.27
CA GLU A 46 6.84 -2.95 2.58
C GLU A 46 6.06 -2.42 1.38
N ARG A 47 6.62 -1.46 0.62
CA ARG A 47 5.98 -0.95 -0.60
C ARG A 47 5.72 -2.03 -1.64
N ILE A 48 6.69 -2.92 -1.88
CA ILE A 48 6.52 -4.03 -2.82
C ILE A 48 5.45 -5.00 -2.31
N MET A 49 5.46 -5.31 -1.01
CA MET A 49 4.45 -6.17 -0.39
C MET A 49 3.04 -5.58 -0.51
N ASN A 50 2.85 -4.32 -0.12
CA ASN A 50 1.59 -3.59 -0.23
C ASN A 50 1.09 -3.54 -1.68
N ALA A 51 1.98 -3.28 -2.64
CA ALA A 51 1.63 -3.32 -4.06
C ALA A 51 1.18 -4.70 -4.53
N ASN A 52 1.86 -5.77 -4.10
CA ASN A 52 1.48 -7.14 -4.44
C ASN A 52 0.13 -7.54 -3.83
N ILE A 53 -0.14 -7.14 -2.59
CA ILE A 53 -1.44 -7.36 -1.93
C ILE A 53 -2.53 -6.62 -2.71
N ALA A 54 -2.36 -5.31 -2.91
CA ALA A 54 -3.35 -4.50 -3.63
C ALA A 54 -3.60 -5.04 -5.05
N ASN A 55 -2.56 -5.49 -5.75
CA ASN A 55 -2.69 -6.10 -7.08
C ASN A 55 -3.37 -7.46 -7.04
N GLY A 56 -3.05 -8.31 -6.05
CA GLY A 56 -3.71 -9.60 -5.84
C GLY A 56 -5.19 -9.43 -5.55
N THR A 57 -5.54 -8.55 -4.62
CA THR A 57 -6.91 -8.19 -4.26
C THR A 57 -7.67 -7.60 -5.44
N LEU A 58 -7.09 -6.63 -6.15
CA LEU A 58 -7.73 -6.06 -7.32
C LEU A 58 -7.96 -7.13 -8.40
N SER A 59 -6.94 -7.93 -8.71
CA SER A 59 -7.02 -8.99 -9.72
C SER A 59 -8.07 -10.04 -9.35
N TYR A 60 -8.18 -10.38 -8.08
CA TYR A 60 -9.22 -11.30 -7.61
C TYR A 60 -10.62 -10.71 -7.83
N ILE A 61 -10.85 -9.45 -7.45
CA ILE A 61 -12.16 -8.80 -7.58
C ILE A 61 -12.54 -8.62 -9.05
N ILE A 62 -11.65 -8.10 -9.90
CA ILE A 62 -11.99 -7.82 -11.31
C ILE A 62 -12.27 -9.09 -12.12
N ASN A 63 -11.69 -10.22 -11.74
CA ASN A 63 -11.90 -11.50 -12.43
C ASN A 63 -13.16 -12.26 -11.94
N LYS A 64 -13.86 -11.72 -10.95
CA LYS A 64 -15.11 -12.33 -10.46
C LYS A 64 -16.28 -11.88 -11.33
N ASP A 65 -17.33 -12.69 -11.31
CA ASP A 65 -18.52 -12.43 -12.12
C ASP A 65 -19.07 -11.04 -11.82
N PHE A 66 -19.16 -10.21 -12.86
CA PHE A 66 -19.69 -8.86 -12.78
C PHE A 66 -21.05 -8.82 -12.08
N SER A 67 -21.92 -9.80 -12.33
CA SER A 67 -23.27 -9.88 -11.77
C SER A 67 -23.24 -10.01 -10.24
N ILE A 68 -22.24 -10.71 -9.69
CA ILE A 68 -22.09 -10.87 -8.24
C ILE A 68 -21.70 -9.53 -7.61
N ILE A 69 -20.72 -8.85 -8.21
CA ILE A 69 -20.22 -7.55 -7.74
C ILE A 69 -21.32 -6.48 -7.87
N GLU A 70 -22.05 -6.48 -8.98
CA GLU A 70 -23.17 -5.57 -9.22
C GLU A 70 -24.30 -5.78 -8.21
N ASN A 71 -24.66 -7.04 -7.91
CA ASN A 71 -25.69 -7.34 -6.93
C ASN A 71 -25.29 -6.89 -5.52
N HIS A 72 -24.03 -7.06 -5.14
CA HIS A 72 -23.53 -6.59 -3.86
C HIS A 72 -23.54 -5.06 -3.77
N LEU A 73 -23.12 -4.37 -4.83
CA LEU A 73 -23.18 -2.91 -4.91
C LEU A 73 -24.63 -2.40 -4.76
N LYS A 74 -25.59 -3.03 -5.45
CA LYS A 74 -27.02 -2.68 -5.35
C LYS A 74 -27.67 -3.05 -4.02
N SER A 75 -27.09 -4.00 -3.28
CA SER A 75 -27.60 -4.41 -1.96
C SER A 75 -27.18 -3.45 -0.84
N ASN A 76 -26.17 -2.60 -1.09
CA ASN A 76 -25.76 -1.57 -0.15
C ASN A 76 -26.73 -0.39 -0.19
N THR A 77 -26.91 0.24 0.98
CA THR A 77 -27.79 1.41 1.12
C THR A 77 -27.13 2.65 0.50
N ASP A 78 -25.80 2.67 0.52
CA ASP A 78 -24.97 3.76 0.01
C ASP A 78 -24.71 3.53 -1.50
N HIS A 79 -24.40 4.60 -2.25
CA HIS A 79 -24.11 4.48 -3.69
C HIS A 79 -22.73 3.87 -3.99
N TYR A 80 -22.00 3.47 -2.94
CA TYR A 80 -20.75 2.74 -3.01
C TYR A 80 -20.81 1.53 -2.06
N ALA A 81 -19.97 0.54 -2.30
CA ALA A 81 -19.83 -0.62 -1.43
C ALA A 81 -18.41 -0.76 -0.92
N ILE A 82 -18.27 -1.21 0.32
CA ILE A 82 -16.98 -1.58 0.92
C ILE A 82 -16.92 -3.10 0.94
N ILE A 83 -15.80 -3.65 0.45
CA ILE A 83 -15.52 -5.09 0.57
C ILE A 83 -14.53 -5.31 1.71
N ASP A 84 -14.85 -6.28 2.54
CA ASP A 84 -14.03 -6.77 3.66
C ASP A 84 -14.11 -8.30 3.76
N GLU A 85 -13.46 -8.87 4.77
CA GLU A 85 -13.53 -10.31 5.07
C GLU A 85 -14.96 -10.81 5.33
N ASN A 86 -15.84 -9.97 5.88
CA ASN A 86 -17.24 -10.34 6.15
C ASN A 86 -18.04 -10.48 4.86
N SER A 87 -17.63 -9.77 3.81
CA SER A 87 -18.20 -9.83 2.48
C SER A 87 -17.91 -11.16 1.77
N CYS A 88 -16.98 -11.98 2.28
CA CYS A 88 -16.61 -13.27 1.68
C CYS A 88 -17.80 -14.21 1.49
N ASN A 89 -18.68 -14.31 2.49
CA ASN A 89 -19.84 -15.21 2.40
C ASN A 89 -20.84 -14.77 1.32
N ALA A 90 -21.02 -13.46 1.13
CA ALA A 90 -22.00 -12.92 0.21
C ALA A 90 -21.47 -12.86 -1.24
N LEU A 91 -20.20 -12.55 -1.42
CA LEU A 91 -19.56 -12.36 -2.72
C LEU A 91 -18.86 -13.61 -3.25
N PHE A 92 -18.42 -14.51 -2.36
CA PHE A 92 -17.46 -15.57 -2.70
C PHE A 92 -17.80 -16.90 -2.00
N SER A 93 -19.09 -17.22 -1.89
CA SER A 93 -19.61 -18.43 -1.22
C SER A 93 -18.94 -19.74 -1.66
N ASP A 94 -18.53 -19.80 -2.92
CA ASP A 94 -17.98 -21.00 -3.54
C ASP A 94 -16.48 -21.17 -3.26
N ASP A 95 -15.82 -20.15 -2.70
CA ASP A 95 -14.37 -20.07 -2.55
C ASP A 95 -13.97 -19.19 -1.34
N LEU A 96 -14.51 -19.56 -0.17
CA LEU A 96 -14.29 -18.81 1.08
C LEU A 96 -12.81 -18.77 1.45
N GLU A 97 -12.07 -19.86 1.26
CA GLU A 97 -10.65 -19.96 1.61
C GLU A 97 -9.81 -18.97 0.79
N THR A 98 -10.00 -18.94 -0.54
CA THR A 98 -9.29 -17.98 -1.39
C THR A 98 -9.73 -16.56 -1.11
N CYS A 99 -11.03 -16.35 -0.82
CA CYS A 99 -11.50 -15.03 -0.43
C CYS A 99 -10.78 -14.50 0.81
N MET A 100 -10.73 -15.30 1.88
CA MET A 100 -10.02 -14.92 3.10
C MET A 100 -8.52 -14.74 2.84
N ALA A 101 -7.90 -15.58 2.00
CA ALA A 101 -6.50 -15.43 1.63
C ALA A 101 -6.20 -14.13 0.84
N VAL A 102 -7.21 -13.50 0.23
CA VAL A 102 -7.06 -12.28 -0.58
C VAL A 102 -7.50 -11.02 0.17
N LEU A 103 -8.60 -11.09 0.92
CA LEU A 103 -9.16 -9.97 1.67
C LEU A 103 -8.60 -9.88 3.09
N SER A 104 -8.03 -10.98 3.59
CA SER A 104 -7.44 -11.07 4.92
C SER A 104 -6.08 -11.81 4.93
N PRO A 105 -5.11 -11.44 4.06
CA PRO A 105 -3.85 -12.17 3.97
C PRO A 105 -2.97 -11.98 5.21
N VAL A 106 -2.25 -13.03 5.58
CA VAL A 106 -1.15 -12.97 6.57
C VAL A 106 0.18 -13.08 5.85
N ILE A 107 0.94 -11.99 5.81
CA ILE A 107 2.24 -11.93 5.13
C ILE A 107 3.29 -11.40 6.10
N ASN A 108 4.40 -12.13 6.28
CA ASN A 108 5.48 -11.78 7.20
C ASN A 108 4.99 -11.51 8.64
N SER A 109 4.04 -12.32 9.12
CA SER A 109 3.39 -12.16 10.44
C SER A 109 2.62 -10.86 10.63
N LYS A 110 2.35 -10.12 9.55
CA LYS A 110 1.40 -9.00 9.52
C LYS A 110 0.11 -9.50 8.91
N GLU A 111 -0.98 -9.33 9.65
CA GLU A 111 -2.32 -9.59 9.15
C GLU A 111 -2.85 -8.33 8.47
N TYR A 112 -3.47 -8.53 7.32
CA TYR A 112 -4.19 -7.48 6.61
C TYR A 112 -5.68 -7.70 6.77
N HIS A 113 -6.43 -6.66 7.10
CA HIS A 113 -7.87 -6.68 7.39
C HIS A 113 -8.48 -5.30 7.04
N SER A 114 -9.74 -5.06 7.40
CA SER A 114 -10.45 -3.78 7.21
C SER A 114 -9.78 -2.53 7.77
N ASP A 115 -8.72 -2.66 8.60
CA ASP A 115 -7.97 -1.55 9.17
C ASP A 115 -6.72 -1.15 8.36
N ASN A 116 -6.30 -1.96 7.40
CA ASN A 116 -5.07 -1.70 6.63
C ASN A 116 -5.13 -2.18 5.17
N LEU A 117 -6.25 -2.79 4.77
CA LEU A 117 -6.63 -3.12 3.40
C LEU A 117 -8.07 -2.63 3.18
N TYR A 118 -8.22 -1.60 2.35
CA TYR A 118 -9.51 -0.98 2.06
C TYR A 118 -9.88 -1.21 0.61
N ILE A 119 -11.13 -1.59 0.38
CA ILE A 119 -11.62 -1.94 -0.95
C ILE A 119 -12.95 -1.24 -1.16
N TYR A 120 -13.01 -0.36 -2.16
CA TYR A 120 -14.20 0.40 -2.51
C TYR A 120 -14.68 0.03 -3.91
N LEU A 121 -15.98 -0.18 -4.03
CA LEU A 121 -16.68 -0.36 -5.28
C LEU A 121 -17.59 0.84 -5.54
N LEU A 122 -17.49 1.42 -6.73
CA LEU A 122 -18.37 2.51 -7.15
C LEU A 122 -18.84 2.25 -8.59
N PRO A 123 -20.09 2.60 -8.96
CA PRO A 123 -20.47 2.60 -10.36
C PRO A 123 -19.56 3.55 -11.15
N PHE A 124 -19.20 3.17 -12.38
CA PHE A 124 -18.23 3.94 -13.15
C PHE A 124 -18.83 5.27 -13.63
N ASN A 125 -18.11 6.36 -13.37
CA ASN A 125 -18.52 7.75 -13.65
C ASN A 125 -19.78 8.20 -12.89
N ASP A 126 -20.09 7.60 -11.75
CA ASP A 126 -21.20 8.03 -10.91
C ASP A 126 -20.81 9.23 -10.02
N PRO A 127 -21.36 10.44 -10.28
CA PRO A 127 -21.06 11.61 -9.48
C PRO A 127 -21.65 11.53 -8.07
N ILE A 128 -22.76 10.82 -7.87
CA ILE A 128 -23.42 10.69 -6.56
C ILE A 128 -22.53 9.83 -5.67
N ALA A 129 -22.15 8.64 -6.14
CA ALA A 129 -21.27 7.73 -5.39
C ALA A 129 -19.93 8.38 -5.02
N ILE A 130 -19.32 9.10 -5.95
CA ILE A 130 -18.06 9.80 -5.72
C ILE A 130 -18.22 10.92 -4.69
N ASN A 131 -19.27 11.73 -4.82
CA ASN A 131 -19.50 12.85 -3.89
C ASN A 131 -19.88 12.36 -2.50
N GLU A 132 -20.61 11.26 -2.39
CA GLU A 132 -20.95 10.62 -1.12
C GLU A 132 -19.68 10.11 -0.43
N LEU A 133 -18.84 9.34 -1.14
CA LEU A 133 -17.57 8.86 -0.58
C LEU A 133 -16.62 10.01 -0.19
N LYS A 134 -16.65 11.13 -0.92
CA LYS A 134 -15.89 12.35 -0.58
C LYS A 134 -16.42 13.06 0.67
N SER A 135 -17.74 13.21 0.78
CA SER A 135 -18.36 14.05 1.81
C SER A 135 -18.51 13.31 3.14
N THR A 136 -18.74 12.01 3.07
CA THR A 136 -18.92 11.12 4.21
C THR A 136 -18.05 9.87 4.05
N PRO A 137 -16.72 10.03 4.08
CA PRO A 137 -15.82 8.88 4.03
C PRO A 137 -15.99 8.03 5.31
N PRO A 138 -15.70 6.73 5.25
CA PRO A 138 -15.72 5.87 6.44
C PRO A 138 -14.80 6.40 7.56
N PRO A 139 -15.07 6.07 8.84
CA PRO A 139 -14.37 6.62 10.01
C PRO A 139 -12.84 6.46 10.00
N ASN A 140 -12.32 5.50 9.24
CA ASN A 140 -10.90 5.18 9.09
C ASN A 140 -10.42 5.31 7.64
N ALA A 141 -11.06 6.15 6.81
CA ALA A 141 -10.65 6.29 5.42
C ALA A 141 -9.20 6.78 5.30
N PRO A 142 -8.33 6.09 4.55
CA PRO A 142 -6.93 6.51 4.36
C PRO A 142 -6.82 7.86 3.68
N GLN A 143 -5.83 8.68 4.07
CA GLN A 143 -5.60 9.99 3.44
C GLN A 143 -5.39 9.87 1.92
N VAL A 144 -4.75 8.78 1.46
CA VAL A 144 -4.53 8.52 0.03
C VAL A 144 -5.84 8.37 -0.75
N LEU A 145 -6.93 7.93 -0.11
CA LEU A 145 -8.26 7.89 -0.74
C LEU A 145 -8.77 9.31 -0.98
N ILE A 146 -8.70 10.16 0.04
CA ILE A 146 -9.17 11.55 -0.01
C ILE A 146 -8.40 12.30 -1.10
N ASP A 147 -7.07 12.20 -1.08
CA ASP A 147 -6.20 12.82 -2.08
C ASP A 147 -6.53 12.33 -3.50
N TYR A 148 -6.82 11.04 -3.67
CA TYR A 148 -7.21 10.48 -4.95
C TYR A 148 -8.56 11.02 -5.43
N LEU A 149 -9.56 11.08 -4.55
CA LEU A 149 -10.88 11.56 -4.88
C LEU A 149 -10.85 13.06 -5.23
N ASP A 150 -10.12 13.88 -4.48
CA ASP A 150 -9.99 15.31 -4.73
C ASP A 150 -9.33 15.62 -6.08
N ASN A 151 -8.36 14.81 -6.48
CA ASN A 151 -7.66 14.94 -7.76
C ASN A 151 -8.37 14.22 -8.92
N LEU A 152 -9.50 13.56 -8.66
CA LEU A 152 -10.25 12.87 -9.70
C LEU A 152 -10.98 13.88 -10.59
N ASP A 153 -10.69 13.89 -11.89
CA ASP A 153 -11.42 14.70 -12.86
C ASP A 153 -12.85 14.17 -13.01
N THR A 154 -13.80 14.87 -12.38
CA THR A 154 -15.23 14.56 -12.43
C THR A 154 -15.98 15.44 -13.42
N SER A 155 -15.29 16.24 -14.26
CA SER A 155 -15.95 17.19 -15.18
C SER A 155 -16.92 16.53 -16.16
N GLN A 156 -16.68 15.27 -16.50
CA GLN A 156 -17.49 14.46 -17.41
C GLN A 156 -18.53 13.58 -16.69
N PHE A 157 -18.52 13.55 -15.35
CA PHE A 157 -19.38 12.66 -14.57
C PHE A 157 -20.73 13.32 -14.38
N THR A 158 -21.73 12.75 -15.06
CA THR A 158 -23.11 13.19 -15.00
C THR A 158 -23.98 11.97 -14.82
N GLU A 159 -25.18 12.12 -14.24
CA GLU A 159 -26.14 11.02 -14.10
C GLU A 159 -26.45 10.34 -15.46
N ALA A 160 -26.39 11.08 -16.56
CA ALA A 160 -26.58 10.57 -17.92
C ALA A 160 -25.40 9.70 -18.42
N ASN A 161 -24.19 9.89 -17.87
CA ASN A 161 -22.96 9.20 -18.29
C ASN A 161 -22.56 8.05 -17.34
N VAL A 162 -23.41 7.71 -16.36
CA VAL A 162 -23.17 6.58 -15.45
C VAL A 162 -23.17 5.28 -16.25
N ASN A 163 -22.04 4.58 -16.22
CA ASN A 163 -21.91 3.31 -16.92
C ASN A 163 -22.31 2.16 -16.00
N HIS A 164 -23.55 1.72 -16.12
CA HIS A 164 -24.10 0.59 -15.35
C HIS A 164 -23.46 -0.76 -15.71
N ASN A 165 -22.69 -0.85 -16.80
CA ASN A 165 -21.94 -2.04 -17.19
C ASN A 165 -20.47 -1.98 -16.76
N ALA A 166 -20.08 -1.00 -15.94
CA ALA A 166 -18.73 -0.85 -15.43
C ALA A 166 -18.74 -0.44 -13.96
N ILE A 167 -17.92 -1.11 -13.16
CA ILE A 167 -17.74 -0.81 -11.74
C ILE A 167 -16.27 -0.48 -11.52
N ARG A 168 -16.02 0.68 -10.91
CA ARG A 168 -14.70 1.09 -10.45
C ARG A 168 -14.37 0.35 -9.15
N VAL A 169 -13.20 -0.27 -9.14
CA VAL A 169 -12.63 -0.92 -7.96
C VAL A 169 -11.42 -0.11 -7.49
N ILE A 170 -11.39 0.28 -6.23
CA ILE A 170 -10.27 0.97 -5.60
C ILE A 170 -9.78 0.09 -4.47
N VAL A 171 -8.50 -0.25 -4.48
CA VAL A 171 -7.84 -1.05 -3.44
C VAL A 171 -6.73 -0.22 -2.83
N ILE A 172 -6.72 -0.12 -1.50
CA ILE A 172 -5.74 0.65 -0.74
C ILE A 172 -5.12 -0.25 0.31
N THR A 173 -3.81 -0.21 0.43
CA THR A 173 -3.07 -0.88 1.51
C THR A 173 -2.26 0.14 2.29
N GLU A 174 -2.44 0.18 3.61
CA GLU A 174 -1.72 1.11 4.49
C GLU A 174 -0.29 0.63 4.81
N SER A 175 0.62 1.59 4.87
CA SER A 175 1.98 1.35 5.37
C SER A 175 2.01 1.46 6.89
N SER A 176 2.65 0.48 7.52
CA SER A 176 2.96 0.49 8.96
C SER A 176 4.05 1.49 9.33
N ILE A 177 4.75 2.07 8.35
CA ILE A 177 5.86 3.01 8.56
C ILE A 177 5.35 4.45 8.51
N ASN A 178 4.61 4.82 7.46
CA ASN A 178 4.10 6.18 7.28
C ASN A 178 3.01 6.23 6.20
N SER A 179 1.95 7.01 6.40
CA SER A 179 0.86 7.17 5.43
C SER A 179 1.29 7.67 4.05
N LYS A 180 2.43 8.38 3.92
CA LYS A 180 3.00 8.74 2.61
C LYS A 180 3.44 7.53 1.77
N TYR A 181 3.48 6.34 2.38
CA TYR A 181 3.83 5.07 1.75
C TYR A 181 2.63 4.15 1.58
N ASP A 182 1.42 4.63 1.86
CA ASP A 182 0.19 3.95 1.50
C ASP A 182 0.16 3.75 -0.01
N PHE A 183 -0.41 2.63 -0.43
CA PHE A 183 -0.46 2.25 -1.82
C PHE A 183 -1.91 2.15 -2.27
N LEU A 184 -2.25 2.88 -3.33
CA LEU A 184 -3.57 2.87 -3.95
C LEU A 184 -3.47 2.30 -5.35
N LEU A 185 -4.29 1.30 -5.64
CA LEU A 185 -4.47 0.72 -6.96
C LEU A 185 -5.94 0.85 -7.37
N LYS A 186 -6.17 1.10 -8.66
CA LYS A 186 -7.51 1.24 -9.22
C LYS A 186 -7.68 0.34 -10.44
N GLY A 187 -8.87 -0.21 -10.59
CA GLY A 187 -9.26 -0.98 -11.76
C GLY A 187 -10.73 -0.77 -12.09
N VAL A 188 -11.17 -1.44 -13.15
CA VAL A 188 -12.56 -1.43 -13.61
C VAL A 188 -12.92 -2.88 -13.94
N THR A 189 -14.05 -3.35 -13.41
CA THR A 189 -14.70 -4.57 -13.88
C THR A 189 -15.86 -4.18 -14.79
N THR A 190 -16.08 -4.97 -15.85
CA THR A 190 -17.12 -4.71 -16.85
C THR A 190 -17.92 -5.97 -17.13
N LYS A 191 -19.17 -5.78 -17.54
CA LYS A 191 -20.07 -6.85 -17.96
C LYS A 191 -19.62 -7.53 -19.25
#